data_AF-A0A2C9L6R7-F1
#
_entry.id   AF-A0A2C9L6R7-F1
#
_cell.length_a   1.000
_cell.length_b   1.000
_cell.length_c   1.000
_cell.angle_alpha   90.00
_cell.angle_beta   90.00
_cell.angle_gamma   90.00
#
_symmetry.space_group_name_H-M   'P 1'
#
loop_
_entity.id
_entity.type
_entity.pdbx_description
1 polymer ?
#
loop_
_entity_poly.entity_id
_entity_poly.type
_entity_poly.pdbx_seq_one_letter_code
_entity_poly.pdbx_strand_id
1 'polypeptide(L)'
;MTPYAIFIHISLTFFITVNGQITCPVCTDPYNPDSCTGTQQCHSHDVCELHVHLSDRNRVNYICHNSHACVNQQTHACNPYTHDTCTFCCNSLQSCATERQDLFTTRFTAAMSTLQPTSFVPTAAPTINATTASMCIRCDSNPCNESLIPSLQPIQCPSTQPYCYTDVVQDAAGRSVYKGCANENFCRTKYWDYSAVSVACSRYPYSSSAYLECTFCCLGEGCNRADRPPQYTLVNF
;
A
#
# COMPACT_ATOMS: atom_id res chain seq x y z
N MET A 1 -22.79 -44.94 -18.16
CA MET A 1 -23.17 -44.04 -17.06
C MET A 1 -22.43 -44.51 -15.83
N THR A 2 -21.30 -43.87 -15.52
CA THR A 2 -20.41 -44.20 -14.40
C THR A 2 -20.66 -43.20 -13.27
N PRO A 3 -20.97 -43.64 -12.04
CA PRO A 3 -21.18 -42.72 -10.92
C PRO A 3 -19.84 -42.20 -10.40
N TYR A 4 -19.70 -40.87 -10.34
CA TYR A 4 -18.59 -40.21 -9.68
C TYR A 4 -18.83 -40.22 -8.16
N ALA A 5 -17.99 -40.92 -7.42
CA ALA A 5 -17.97 -40.88 -5.96
C ALA A 5 -17.22 -39.61 -5.50
N ILE A 6 -17.92 -38.72 -4.83
CA ILE A 6 -17.36 -37.52 -4.20
C ILE A 6 -16.72 -37.95 -2.87
N PHE A 7 -15.39 -38.00 -2.81
CA PHE A 7 -14.65 -38.20 -1.56
C PHE A 7 -14.50 -36.86 -0.84
N ILE A 8 -15.28 -36.66 0.23
CA ILE A 8 -15.10 -35.54 1.15
C ILE A 8 -14.02 -35.96 2.16
N HIS A 9 -12.80 -35.44 1.99
CA HIS A 9 -11.75 -35.56 3.00
C HIS A 9 -11.99 -34.53 4.12
N ILE A 10 -12.63 -34.98 5.21
CA ILE A 10 -12.69 -34.24 6.47
C ILE A 10 -11.39 -34.52 7.22
N SER A 11 -10.41 -33.64 7.07
CA SER A 11 -9.18 -33.69 7.87
C SER A 11 -9.48 -33.16 9.27
N LEU A 12 -9.76 -34.07 10.21
CA LEU A 12 -10.02 -33.76 11.60
C LEU A 12 -8.68 -33.59 12.35
N THR A 13 -8.09 -32.40 12.28
CA THR A 13 -6.91 -32.04 13.09
C THR A 13 -7.34 -31.78 14.54
N PHE A 14 -7.10 -32.75 15.42
CA PHE A 14 -7.20 -32.58 16.87
C PHE A 14 -6.05 -31.70 17.38
N PHE A 15 -6.36 -30.49 17.82
CA PHE A 15 -5.41 -29.66 18.57
C PHE A 15 -5.41 -30.12 20.03
N ILE A 16 -4.39 -30.89 20.41
CA ILE A 16 -4.12 -31.22 21.82
C ILE A 16 -3.53 -29.94 22.44
N THR A 17 -4.26 -29.32 23.37
CA THR A 17 -3.79 -28.18 24.16
C THR A 17 -2.73 -28.66 25.16
N VAL A 18 -1.46 -28.56 24.78
CA VAL A 18 -0.34 -28.86 25.67
C VAL A 18 0.03 -27.58 26.42
N ASN A 19 -0.19 -27.56 27.74
CA ASN A 19 0.40 -26.61 28.70
C ASN A 19 0.13 -25.10 28.55
N GLY A 20 -1.11 -24.65 28.31
CA GLY A 20 -1.52 -23.26 28.60
C GLY A 20 -0.67 -22.12 28.00
N GLN A 21 0.23 -22.42 27.05
CA GLN A 21 1.08 -21.46 26.38
C GLN A 21 0.31 -20.91 25.18
N ILE A 22 0.26 -19.59 25.09
CA ILE A 22 -0.34 -18.92 23.94
C ILE A 22 0.60 -19.06 22.76
N THR A 23 0.05 -19.46 21.61
CA THR A 23 0.79 -19.58 20.36
C THR A 23 0.26 -18.57 19.36
N CYS A 24 1.15 -17.79 18.74
CA CYS A 24 0.79 -16.80 17.72
C CYS A 24 1.24 -17.20 16.32
N PRO A 25 0.55 -16.76 15.26
CA PRO A 25 0.99 -17.01 13.89
C PRO A 25 2.32 -16.30 13.58
N VAL A 26 3.05 -16.81 12.59
CA VAL A 26 4.24 -16.17 12.01
C VAL A 26 4.11 -16.21 10.49
N CYS A 27 4.27 -15.05 9.85
CA CYS A 27 4.24 -14.89 8.40
C CYS A 27 5.63 -15.11 7.81
N THR A 28 5.74 -15.92 6.75
CA THR A 28 7.00 -16.02 5.99
C THR A 28 7.19 -14.82 5.05
N ASP A 29 6.09 -14.22 4.59
CA ASP A 29 6.06 -12.98 3.83
C ASP A 29 5.06 -12.01 4.48
N PRO A 30 5.52 -10.91 5.09
CA PRO A 30 4.64 -10.01 5.82
C PRO A 30 3.70 -9.22 4.88
N TYR A 31 3.89 -9.24 3.56
CA TYR A 31 2.98 -8.62 2.59
C TYR A 31 1.95 -9.59 2.01
N ASN A 32 2.04 -10.88 2.34
CA ASN A 32 1.08 -11.90 1.95
C ASN A 32 0.40 -12.47 3.22
N PRO A 33 -0.87 -12.09 3.50
CA PRO A 33 -1.57 -12.54 4.71
C PRO A 33 -1.75 -14.06 4.77
N ASP A 34 -1.80 -14.74 3.62
CA ASP A 34 -1.93 -16.19 3.55
C ASP A 34 -0.64 -16.93 3.92
N SER A 35 0.49 -16.22 3.99
CA SER A 35 1.79 -16.79 4.36
C SER A 35 1.95 -17.04 5.87
N CYS A 36 1.02 -16.56 6.71
CA CYS A 36 1.10 -16.75 8.16
C CYS A 36 0.55 -18.11 8.58
N THR A 37 1.27 -19.15 8.17
CA THR A 37 0.99 -20.56 8.50
C THR A 37 1.91 -21.08 9.60
N GLY A 38 3.04 -20.40 9.87
CA GLY A 38 3.95 -20.74 10.96
C GLY A 38 3.40 -20.30 12.32
N THR A 39 4.06 -20.74 13.39
CA THR A 39 3.68 -20.37 14.76
C THR A 39 4.88 -20.11 15.66
N GLN A 40 4.68 -19.26 16.67
CA GLN A 40 5.64 -18.98 17.74
C GLN A 40 4.97 -19.10 19.12
N GLN A 41 5.72 -19.56 20.12
CA GLN A 41 5.25 -19.64 21.50
C GLN A 41 5.46 -18.32 22.23
N CYS A 42 4.47 -17.88 22.99
CA CYS A 42 4.50 -16.68 23.80
C CYS A 42 4.60 -17.01 25.30
N HIS A 43 4.86 -16.00 26.14
CA HIS A 43 4.82 -16.20 27.59
C HIS A 43 3.39 -16.41 28.11
N SER A 44 3.26 -16.95 29.32
CA SER A 44 1.99 -17.36 29.93
C SER A 44 0.98 -16.23 30.17
N HIS A 45 1.39 -14.97 30.02
CA HIS A 45 0.54 -13.79 30.20
C HIS A 45 0.40 -12.94 28.93
N ASP A 46 0.94 -13.44 27.83
CA ASP A 46 0.87 -12.77 26.54
C ASP A 46 -0.39 -13.20 25.79
N VAL A 47 -0.83 -12.33 24.89
CA VAL A 47 -1.78 -12.60 23.81
C VAL A 47 -1.10 -12.31 22.49
N CYS A 48 -1.75 -12.73 21.40
CA CYS A 48 -1.30 -12.37 20.07
C CYS A 48 -1.83 -11.00 19.70
N GLU A 49 -0.91 -10.11 19.35
CA GLU A 49 -1.23 -8.79 18.83
C GLU A 49 -0.97 -8.76 17.33
N LEU A 50 -2.04 -8.67 16.55
CA LEU A 50 -2.01 -8.52 15.09
C LEU A 50 -1.85 -7.04 14.74
N HIS A 51 -0.76 -6.71 14.07
CA HIS A 51 -0.52 -5.39 13.47
C HIS A 51 -0.75 -5.49 11.97
N VAL A 52 -1.61 -4.62 11.44
CA VAL A 52 -1.75 -4.39 10.01
C VAL A 52 -1.31 -2.97 9.71
N HIS A 53 -0.13 -2.81 9.13
CA HIS A 53 0.40 -1.53 8.71
C HIS A 53 -0.21 -1.15 7.36
N LEU A 54 -1.36 -0.48 7.39
CA LEU A 54 -2.10 -0.03 6.21
C LEU A 54 -1.24 0.83 5.29
N SER A 55 -0.37 1.62 5.90
CA SER A 55 0.49 2.55 5.20
C SER A 55 1.73 1.90 4.56
N ASP A 56 2.05 0.66 4.94
CA ASP A 56 3.14 -0.15 4.38
C ASP A 56 2.54 -1.37 3.67
N ARG A 57 1.76 -1.12 2.60
CA ARG A 57 1.14 -2.16 1.75
C ARG A 57 0.41 -3.26 2.53
N ASN A 58 -0.31 -2.87 3.58
CA ASN A 58 -1.01 -3.78 4.48
C ASN A 58 -0.10 -4.86 5.11
N ARG A 59 1.15 -4.51 5.43
CA ARG A 59 2.10 -5.42 6.07
C ARG A 59 1.50 -6.00 7.35
N VAL A 60 1.44 -7.32 7.43
CA VAL A 60 0.94 -8.10 8.55
C VAL A 60 2.09 -8.51 9.44
N ASN A 61 1.94 -8.29 10.75
CA ASN A 61 2.87 -8.75 11.76
C ASN A 61 2.11 -9.26 12.98
N TYR A 62 2.65 -10.29 13.64
CA TYR A 62 2.09 -10.85 14.88
C TYR A 62 3.14 -10.78 15.98
N ILE A 63 2.78 -10.20 17.11
CA ILE A 63 3.67 -9.99 18.24
C ILE A 63 3.07 -10.64 19.49
N CYS A 64 3.89 -11.32 20.28
CA CYS A 64 3.49 -11.71 21.64
C CYS A 64 3.51 -10.46 22.52
N HIS A 65 2.37 -10.07 23.07
CA HIS A 65 2.27 -8.87 23.88
C HIS A 65 1.41 -9.09 25.12
N ASN A 66 1.67 -8.31 26.17
CA ASN A 66 0.91 -8.45 27.42
C ASN A 66 -0.58 -8.21 27.17
N SER A 67 -1.44 -9.11 27.70
CA SER A 67 -2.89 -9.07 27.47
C SER A 67 -3.54 -7.73 27.80
N HIS A 68 -3.17 -7.11 28.93
CA HIS A 68 -3.72 -5.83 29.35
C HIS A 68 -3.26 -4.68 28.45
N ALA A 69 -1.98 -4.70 28.05
CA ALA A 69 -1.44 -3.67 27.17
C ALA A 69 -2.07 -3.74 25.77
N CYS A 70 -2.27 -4.96 25.24
CA CYS A 70 -2.91 -5.16 23.96
C CYS A 70 -4.34 -4.59 23.97
N VAL A 71 -5.17 -4.96 24.96
CA VAL A 71 -6.58 -4.52 25.02
C VAL A 71 -6.69 -3.00 25.07
N ASN A 72 -5.76 -2.33 25.75
CA ASN A 72 -5.72 -0.86 25.82
C ASN A 72 -5.28 -0.19 24.51
N GLN A 73 -4.54 -0.90 23.65
CA GLN A 73 -4.06 -0.41 22.35
C GLN A 73 -4.91 -0.87 21.17
N GLN A 74 -5.92 -1.70 21.42
CA GLN A 74 -6.74 -2.28 20.37
C GLN A 74 -7.49 -1.18 19.61
N THR A 75 -7.35 -1.19 18.29
CA THR A 75 -8.08 -0.28 17.42
C THR A 75 -9.49 -0.84 17.21
N HIS A 76 -10.48 -0.29 17.91
CA HIS A 76 -11.88 -0.75 17.81
C HIS A 76 -12.48 -0.60 16.40
N ALA A 77 -11.93 0.30 15.58
CA ALA A 77 -12.32 0.47 14.19
C ALA A 77 -11.09 0.66 13.30
N CYS A 78 -10.74 -0.33 12.51
CA CYS A 78 -9.71 -0.16 11.47
C CYS A 78 -10.35 0.43 10.20
N ASN A 79 -9.93 1.63 9.82
CA ASN A 79 -10.30 2.28 8.58
C ASN A 79 -9.04 2.42 7.71
N PRO A 80 -9.00 1.79 6.52
CA PRO A 80 -7.84 1.84 5.63
C PRO A 80 -7.47 3.25 5.15
N TYR A 81 -8.38 4.21 5.25
CA TYR A 81 -8.17 5.58 4.76
C TYR A 81 -7.63 6.55 5.81
N THR A 82 -7.79 6.23 7.09
CA THR A 82 -7.49 7.18 8.18
C THR A 82 -6.44 6.66 9.16
N HIS A 83 -6.15 5.37 9.16
CA HIS A 83 -5.20 4.76 10.09
C HIS A 83 -3.90 4.36 9.39
N ASP A 84 -2.78 4.56 10.09
CA ASP A 84 -1.46 4.10 9.63
C ASP A 84 -1.21 2.65 9.98
N THR A 85 -1.73 2.22 11.14
CA THR A 85 -1.64 0.86 11.63
C THR A 85 -2.92 0.51 12.38
N CYS A 86 -3.38 -0.72 12.20
CA CYS A 86 -4.49 -1.27 12.95
C CYS A 86 -3.97 -2.41 13.83
N THR A 87 -4.36 -2.35 15.10
CA THR A 87 -3.93 -3.31 16.12
C THR A 87 -5.11 -4.10 16.64
N PHE A 88 -4.99 -5.43 16.66
CA PHE A 88 -6.02 -6.35 17.14
C PHE A 88 -5.45 -7.35 18.12
N CYS A 89 -6.21 -7.63 19.17
CA CYS A 89 -5.85 -8.63 20.17
C CYS A 89 -6.59 -9.92 19.90
N CYS A 90 -5.84 -11.00 19.76
CA CYS A 90 -6.39 -12.34 19.59
C CYS A 90 -5.80 -13.29 20.64
N ASN A 91 -6.68 -14.10 21.22
CA ASN A 91 -6.37 -15.04 22.31
C ASN A 91 -6.17 -16.48 21.83
N SER A 92 -6.23 -16.73 20.53
CA SER A 92 -6.03 -18.04 19.91
C SER A 92 -5.59 -17.88 18.46
N LEU A 93 -4.94 -18.91 17.89
CA LEU A 93 -4.62 -18.96 16.47
C LEU A 93 -5.86 -18.76 15.58
N GLN A 94 -6.98 -19.37 15.96
CA GLN A 94 -8.23 -19.27 15.21
C GLN A 94 -8.79 -17.84 15.23
N SER A 95 -8.81 -17.18 16.39
CA SER A 95 -9.29 -15.79 16.47
C SER A 95 -8.39 -14.82 15.70
N CYS A 96 -7.06 -15.03 15.72
CA CYS A 96 -6.13 -14.27 14.90
C CYS A 96 -6.36 -14.45 13.40
N ALA A 97 -6.63 -15.69 12.97
CA ALA A 97 -6.89 -16.00 11.57
C ALA A 97 -8.22 -15.39 11.09
N THR A 98 -9.27 -15.47 11.92
CA THR A 98 -10.57 -14.85 11.63
C THR A 98 -10.48 -13.34 11.49
N GLU A 99 -9.82 -12.65 12.43
CA GLU A 99 -9.64 -11.19 12.35
C GLU A 99 -8.84 -10.77 11.12
N ARG A 100 -7.74 -11.48 10.83
CA ARG A 100 -6.99 -11.27 9.59
C ARG A 100 -7.90 -11.45 8.37
N GLN A 101 -8.65 -12.54 8.31
CA GLN A 101 -9.51 -12.80 7.15
C GLN A 101 -10.56 -11.70 6.98
N ASP A 102 -11.27 -11.29 8.04
CA ASP A 102 -12.27 -10.21 7.97
C ASP A 102 -11.68 -8.89 7.44
N LEU A 103 -10.48 -8.53 7.89
CA LEU A 103 -9.80 -7.32 7.43
C LEU A 103 -9.58 -7.35 5.92
N PHE A 104 -9.02 -8.44 5.41
CA PHE A 104 -8.63 -8.54 4.01
C PHE A 104 -9.81 -8.89 3.08
N THR A 105 -10.78 -9.70 3.50
CA THR A 105 -11.94 -10.05 2.66
C THR A 105 -13.04 -9.00 2.72
N THR A 106 -13.37 -8.53 3.90
CA THR A 106 -14.56 -7.71 4.12
C THR A 106 -14.20 -6.23 4.04
N ARG A 107 -13.18 -5.79 4.78
CA ARG A 107 -12.94 -4.35 4.96
C ARG A 107 -12.11 -3.72 3.85
N PHE A 108 -11.02 -4.37 3.43
CA PHE A 108 -10.18 -3.83 2.36
C PHE A 108 -10.83 -3.99 0.98
N THR A 109 -11.55 -5.08 0.74
CA THR A 109 -12.30 -5.27 -0.52
C THR A 109 -13.53 -4.35 -0.60
N ALA A 110 -14.30 -4.19 0.49
CA ALA A 110 -15.46 -3.29 0.48
C ALA A 110 -15.07 -1.81 0.36
N ALA A 111 -13.93 -1.41 0.95
CA ALA A 111 -13.39 -0.07 0.78
C ALA A 111 -13.05 0.24 -0.69
N MET A 112 -12.55 -0.74 -1.46
CA MET A 112 -12.36 -0.59 -2.90
C MET A 112 -13.69 -0.56 -3.68
N SER A 113 -14.75 -1.17 -3.15
CA SER A 113 -16.03 -1.33 -3.85
C SER A 113 -17.05 -0.21 -3.62
N THR A 114 -16.89 0.65 -2.61
CA THR A 114 -17.80 1.79 -2.35
C THR A 114 -17.49 3.04 -3.17
N LEU A 115 -16.38 3.06 -3.92
CA LEU A 115 -16.32 3.82 -5.17
C LEU A 115 -17.12 3.02 -6.20
N GLN A 116 -18.45 3.11 -6.14
CA GLN A 116 -19.33 2.51 -7.12
C GLN A 116 -18.83 2.91 -8.52
N PRO A 117 -18.36 1.95 -9.35
CA PRO A 117 -18.05 2.26 -10.72
C PRO A 117 -19.38 2.65 -11.37
N THR A 118 -19.47 3.87 -11.86
CA THR A 118 -20.24 4.08 -13.09
C THR A 118 -19.69 3.01 -14.03
N SER A 119 -20.57 2.16 -14.57
CA SER A 119 -20.20 1.03 -15.42
C SER A 119 -19.36 1.52 -16.61
N PHE A 120 -18.06 1.65 -16.40
CA PHE A 120 -17.07 1.64 -17.44
C PHE A 120 -16.85 0.16 -17.69
N VAL A 121 -17.35 -0.30 -18.82
CA VAL A 121 -16.92 -1.54 -19.47
C VAL A 121 -15.43 -1.71 -19.17
N PRO A 122 -14.98 -2.86 -18.60
CA PRO A 122 -13.58 -3.07 -18.30
C PRO A 122 -12.79 -2.97 -19.59
N THR A 123 -12.32 -1.75 -19.86
CA THR A 123 -11.33 -1.47 -20.88
C THR A 123 -10.09 -2.00 -20.21
N ALA A 124 -9.64 -3.17 -20.68
CA ALA A 124 -8.39 -3.78 -20.25
C ALA A 124 -7.39 -2.67 -19.97
N ALA A 125 -6.82 -2.64 -18.75
CA ALA A 125 -5.76 -1.70 -18.42
C ALA A 125 -4.81 -1.73 -19.62
N PRO A 126 -4.65 -0.62 -20.36
CA PRO A 126 -3.91 -0.67 -21.61
C PRO A 126 -2.56 -1.25 -21.24
N THR A 127 -2.23 -2.38 -21.86
CA THR A 127 -0.86 -2.85 -21.89
C THR A 127 -0.14 -1.74 -22.65
N ILE A 128 0.36 -0.75 -21.91
CA ILE A 128 1.01 0.41 -22.51
C ILE A 128 2.32 -0.12 -23.04
N ASN A 129 2.30 -0.62 -24.28
CA ASN A 129 3.51 -0.76 -25.06
C ASN A 129 4.16 0.62 -25.02
N ALA A 130 5.27 0.74 -24.29
CA ALA A 130 6.03 1.95 -24.03
C ALA A 130 6.70 2.53 -25.31
N THR A 131 6.10 2.30 -26.47
CA THR A 131 6.56 2.75 -27.79
C THR A 131 6.23 4.21 -28.06
N THR A 132 5.24 4.79 -27.38
CA THR A 132 4.97 6.23 -27.45
C THR A 132 5.57 6.92 -26.24
N ALA A 133 6.66 7.65 -26.45
CA ALA A 133 7.30 8.44 -25.41
C ALA A 133 6.29 9.47 -24.84
N SER A 134 6.21 9.58 -23.52
CA SER A 134 5.28 10.51 -22.86
C SER A 134 5.63 11.97 -23.16
N MET A 135 4.61 12.83 -23.10
CA MET A 135 4.81 14.27 -23.10
C MET A 135 4.64 14.80 -21.68
N CYS A 136 5.66 15.42 -21.10
CA CYS A 136 5.68 15.75 -19.67
C CYS A 136 5.83 17.25 -19.44
N ILE A 137 5.28 17.75 -18.33
CA ILE A 137 5.63 19.07 -17.85
C ILE A 137 7.08 19.04 -17.39
N ARG A 138 7.87 19.98 -17.91
CA ARG A 138 9.25 20.24 -17.47
C ARG A 138 9.37 21.72 -17.15
N CYS A 139 10.03 22.03 -16.04
CA CYS A 139 10.28 23.40 -15.63
C CYS A 139 11.56 23.95 -16.28
N ASP A 140 11.57 25.24 -16.58
CA ASP A 140 12.76 25.93 -17.08
C ASP A 140 13.74 26.30 -15.96
N SER A 141 13.24 26.37 -14.72
CA SER A 141 14.02 26.54 -13.49
C SER A 141 13.95 25.29 -12.62
N ASN A 142 15.02 25.07 -11.84
CA ASN A 142 15.07 24.04 -10.81
C ASN A 142 15.39 24.69 -9.45
N PRO A 143 14.48 24.68 -8.48
CA PRO A 143 13.10 24.15 -8.54
C PRO A 143 12.18 24.94 -9.48
N CYS A 144 11.02 24.36 -9.77
CA CYS A 144 9.96 24.97 -10.56
C CYS A 144 9.44 26.25 -9.91
N ASN A 145 9.18 27.28 -10.71
CA ASN A 145 8.28 28.35 -10.30
C ASN A 145 6.82 27.85 -10.39
N GLU A 146 6.24 27.50 -9.25
CA GLU A 146 4.92 26.87 -9.17
C GLU A 146 3.80 27.69 -9.83
N SER A 147 3.89 29.03 -9.78
CA SER A 147 2.93 29.93 -10.42
C SER A 147 2.89 29.80 -11.94
N LEU A 148 3.96 29.31 -12.57
CA LEU A 148 4.05 29.14 -14.02
C LEU A 148 3.62 27.75 -14.49
N ILE A 149 3.59 26.74 -13.61
CA ILE A 149 3.27 25.35 -13.96
C ILE A 149 1.95 25.21 -14.75
N PRO A 150 0.84 25.90 -14.40
CA PRO A 150 -0.40 25.81 -15.18
C PRO A 150 -0.26 26.28 -16.63
N SER A 151 0.68 27.18 -16.91
CA SER A 151 0.92 27.75 -18.25
C SER A 151 1.93 26.96 -19.09
N LEU A 152 2.71 26.06 -18.47
CA LEU A 152 3.69 25.25 -19.18
C LEU A 152 3.01 24.27 -20.12
N GLN A 153 3.59 24.13 -21.31
CA GLN A 153 3.21 23.12 -22.29
C GLN A 153 4.00 21.83 -22.06
N PRO A 154 3.38 20.64 -22.18
CA PRO A 154 4.11 19.38 -22.14
C PRO A 154 5.15 19.30 -23.26
N ILE A 155 6.32 18.75 -22.94
CA ILE A 155 7.39 18.50 -23.91
C ILE A 155 7.53 17.01 -24.19
N GLN A 156 7.93 16.67 -25.41
CA GLN A 156 8.22 15.29 -25.78
C GLN A 156 9.44 14.77 -25.01
N CYS A 157 9.26 13.71 -24.22
CA CYS A 157 10.38 13.08 -23.54
C CYS A 157 11.23 12.23 -24.49
N PRO A 158 12.54 12.08 -24.22
CA PRO A 158 13.39 11.11 -24.90
C PRO A 158 12.85 9.70 -24.73
N SER A 159 13.06 8.82 -25.72
CA SER A 159 12.67 7.40 -25.63
C SER A 159 13.37 6.66 -24.49
N THR A 160 14.53 7.14 -24.04
CA THR A 160 15.26 6.60 -22.87
C THR A 160 14.66 7.03 -21.52
N GLN A 161 13.74 8.00 -21.52
CA GLN A 161 13.08 8.53 -20.32
C GLN A 161 11.57 8.67 -20.56
N PRO A 162 10.85 7.57 -20.77
CA PRO A 162 9.46 7.61 -21.25
C PRO A 162 8.44 8.00 -20.18
N TYR A 163 8.85 8.19 -18.92
CA TYR A 163 7.95 8.51 -17.81
C TYR A 163 7.99 9.99 -17.47
N CYS A 164 6.86 10.55 -17.04
CA CYS A 164 6.86 11.85 -16.39
C CYS A 164 7.10 11.67 -14.90
N TYR A 165 7.81 12.61 -14.27
CA TYR A 165 7.91 12.65 -12.81
C TYR A 165 7.54 14.02 -12.24
N THR A 166 7.03 14.00 -11.02
CA THR A 166 7.01 15.15 -10.10
C THR A 166 7.78 14.75 -8.85
N ASP A 167 8.68 15.60 -8.37
CA ASP A 167 9.34 15.44 -7.09
C ASP A 167 9.05 16.64 -6.19
N VAL A 168 8.53 16.39 -4.99
CA VAL A 168 8.14 17.42 -4.02
C VAL A 168 9.04 17.28 -2.80
N VAL A 169 9.82 18.32 -2.53
CA VAL A 169 10.68 18.42 -1.35
C VAL A 169 10.15 19.53 -0.46
N GLN A 170 9.89 19.23 0.82
CA GLN A 170 9.52 20.21 1.82
C GLN A 170 10.50 20.11 2.98
N ASP A 171 11.08 21.22 3.40
CA ASP A 171 12.01 21.31 4.52
C ASP A 171 11.81 22.64 5.28
N ALA A 172 12.75 22.99 6.15
CA ALA A 172 12.72 24.25 6.89
C ALA A 172 12.88 25.50 6.01
N ALA A 173 13.47 25.39 4.81
CA ALA A 173 13.62 26.48 3.85
C ALA A 173 12.34 26.68 3.02
N GLY A 174 11.46 25.68 2.98
CA GLY A 174 10.15 25.77 2.39
C GLY A 174 9.85 24.58 1.50
N ARG A 175 9.03 24.80 0.47
CA ARG A 175 8.60 23.77 -0.46
C ARG A 175 9.20 24.02 -1.84
N SER A 176 9.72 22.95 -2.43
CA SER A 176 10.31 22.91 -3.76
C SER A 176 9.66 21.81 -4.59
N VAL A 177 9.34 22.11 -5.85
CA VAL A 177 8.77 21.14 -6.80
C VAL A 177 9.70 21.00 -7.99
N TYR A 178 9.95 19.78 -8.45
CA TYR A 178 10.72 19.47 -9.65
C TYR A 178 9.85 18.62 -10.58
N LYS A 179 9.92 18.86 -11.88
CA LYS A 179 9.13 18.14 -12.89
C LYS A 179 9.96 17.88 -14.14
N GLY A 180 9.82 16.69 -14.72
CA GLY A 180 10.51 16.36 -15.96
C GLY A 180 10.24 14.95 -16.47
N CYS A 181 11.18 14.45 -17.27
CA CYS A 181 11.19 13.10 -17.83
C CYS A 181 12.09 12.19 -16.99
N ALA A 182 11.71 10.93 -16.82
CA ALA A 182 12.44 9.93 -16.05
C ALA A 182 12.50 8.59 -16.77
N ASN A 183 13.53 7.79 -16.47
CA ASN A 183 13.65 6.41 -16.92
C ASN A 183 13.01 5.44 -15.91
N GLU A 184 12.87 4.17 -16.30
CA GLU A 184 12.27 3.14 -15.45
C GLU A 184 13.02 3.00 -14.12
N ASN A 185 14.35 2.96 -14.15
CA ASN A 185 15.16 2.78 -12.94
C ASN A 185 14.91 3.89 -11.91
N PHE A 186 14.87 5.15 -12.36
CA PHE A 186 14.52 6.27 -11.50
C PHE A 186 13.12 6.10 -10.89
N CYS A 187 12.12 5.77 -11.71
CA CYS A 187 10.74 5.65 -11.23
C CYS A 187 10.53 4.44 -10.32
N ARG A 188 11.18 3.31 -10.59
CA ARG A 188 11.16 2.14 -9.70
C ARG A 188 11.78 2.49 -8.36
N THR A 189 12.97 3.09 -8.35
CA THR A 189 13.64 3.45 -7.09
C THR A 189 12.91 4.58 -6.36
N LYS A 190 12.84 5.79 -6.94
CA LYS A 190 12.36 6.99 -6.23
C LYS A 190 10.85 7.00 -5.98
N TYR A 191 10.06 6.54 -6.94
CA TYR A 191 8.61 6.47 -6.76
C TYR A 191 8.18 5.14 -6.13
N TRP A 192 8.40 4.01 -6.79
CA TRP A 192 7.81 2.75 -6.36
C TRP A 192 8.35 2.22 -5.03
N ASP A 193 9.68 2.20 -4.87
CA ASP A 193 10.31 1.64 -3.68
C ASP A 193 10.27 2.61 -2.48
N TYR A 194 10.25 3.93 -2.71
CA TYR A 194 10.24 4.93 -1.63
C TYR A 194 8.89 5.65 -1.47
N SER A 195 8.45 6.40 -2.47
CA SER A 195 7.33 7.33 -2.31
C SER A 195 5.96 6.64 -2.29
N ALA A 196 5.77 5.57 -3.08
CA ALA A 196 4.52 4.84 -3.17
C ALA A 196 4.17 4.10 -1.87
N VAL A 197 5.19 3.74 -1.09
CA VAL A 197 5.04 3.11 0.24
C VAL A 197 5.17 4.11 1.40
N SER A 198 5.44 5.39 1.11
CA SER A 198 5.54 6.43 2.14
C SER A 198 4.16 6.98 2.50
N VAL A 199 3.78 6.81 3.76
CA VAL A 199 2.56 7.38 4.35
C VAL A 199 2.47 8.88 4.14
N ALA A 200 3.60 9.56 4.28
CA ALA A 200 3.65 11.01 4.17
C ALA A 200 3.35 11.47 2.73
N CYS A 201 3.68 10.63 1.74
CA CYS A 201 3.42 10.88 0.32
C CYS A 201 2.02 10.46 -0.14
N SER A 202 1.33 9.60 0.62
CA SER A 202 -0.05 9.21 0.31
C SER A 202 -1.09 10.24 0.78
N ARG A 203 -0.72 11.08 1.76
CA ARG A 203 -1.56 12.14 2.32
C ARG A 203 -1.41 13.43 1.51
N TYR A 204 -2.47 13.81 0.79
CA TYR A 204 -2.55 15.09 0.07
C TYR A 204 -3.76 15.89 0.59
N PRO A 205 -3.63 17.19 0.91
CA PRO A 205 -2.41 18.00 0.86
C PRO A 205 -1.37 17.55 1.90
N TYR A 206 -0.09 17.75 1.59
CA TYR A 206 1.00 17.38 2.48
C TYR A 206 0.92 18.18 3.79
N SER A 207 1.09 17.51 4.93
CA SER A 207 1.15 18.22 6.21
C SER A 207 2.43 19.07 6.27
N SER A 208 2.40 20.14 7.07
CA SER A 208 3.54 21.06 7.28
C SER A 208 4.71 20.44 8.07
N SER A 209 4.97 19.15 7.87
CA SER A 209 6.07 18.40 8.47
C SER A 209 7.43 19.05 8.19
N ALA A 210 8.39 18.81 9.08
CA ALA A 210 9.72 19.42 9.05
C ALA A 210 10.60 18.93 7.88
N TYR A 211 10.31 17.73 7.34
CA TYR A 211 10.93 17.20 6.13
C TYR A 211 9.99 16.23 5.41
N LEU A 212 9.83 16.41 4.10
CA LEU A 212 9.09 15.54 3.19
C LEU A 212 9.81 15.47 1.85
N GLU A 213 9.98 14.28 1.29
CA GLU A 213 10.44 14.08 -0.09
C GLU A 213 9.53 13.03 -0.73
N CYS A 214 8.79 13.44 -1.77
CA CYS A 214 7.82 12.61 -2.46
C CYS A 214 7.99 12.71 -3.97
N THR A 215 8.41 11.62 -4.59
CA THR A 215 8.50 11.47 -6.04
C THR A 215 7.31 10.68 -6.56
N PHE A 216 6.65 11.15 -7.62
CA PHE A 216 5.59 10.43 -8.32
C PHE A 216 5.99 10.26 -9.78
N CYS A 217 5.79 9.06 -10.31
CA CYS A 217 5.93 8.81 -11.74
C CYS A 217 4.60 8.46 -12.38
N CYS A 218 4.36 8.97 -13.59
CA CYS A 218 3.14 8.74 -14.35
C CYS A 218 3.40 8.60 -15.85
N LEU A 219 2.42 8.07 -16.57
CA LEU A 219 2.39 7.99 -18.03
C LEU A 219 1.22 8.81 -18.58
N GLY A 220 1.42 9.36 -19.78
CA GLY A 220 0.42 10.15 -20.49
C GLY A 220 0.82 11.62 -20.64
N GLU A 221 0.11 12.32 -21.51
CA GLU A 221 0.37 13.72 -21.82
C GLU A 221 0.06 14.63 -20.64
N GLY A 222 1.08 15.35 -20.16
CA GLY A 222 0.97 16.30 -19.06
C GLY A 222 0.51 15.68 -17.74
N CYS A 223 0.65 14.35 -17.55
CA CYS A 223 0.12 13.67 -16.37
C CYS A 223 0.73 14.21 -15.06
N ASN A 224 1.96 14.73 -15.13
CA ASN A 224 2.67 15.32 -14.00
C ASN A 224 2.37 16.82 -13.82
N ARG A 225 1.26 17.36 -14.36
CA ARG A 225 0.92 18.78 -14.16
C ARG A 225 0.59 19.10 -12.71
N ALA A 226 -0.22 18.27 -12.06
CA ALA A 226 -0.45 18.37 -10.62
C ALA A 226 0.76 17.87 -9.82
N ASP A 227 0.86 18.26 -8.55
CA ASP A 227 1.94 17.78 -7.68
C ASP A 227 1.88 16.27 -7.46
N ARG A 228 0.66 15.78 -7.24
CA ARG A 228 0.34 14.37 -7.30
C ARG A 228 -0.45 14.09 -8.58
N PRO A 229 0.09 13.30 -9.53
CA PRO A 229 -0.64 12.87 -10.72
C PRO A 229 -1.94 12.14 -10.39
N PRO A 230 -2.95 12.16 -11.28
CA PRO A 230 -4.15 11.34 -11.10
C PRO A 230 -3.81 9.86 -10.93
N GLN A 231 -4.49 9.17 -10.01
CA GLN A 231 -4.16 7.79 -9.64
C GLN A 231 -4.08 6.83 -10.84
N TYR A 232 -4.97 6.98 -11.82
CA TYR A 232 -5.00 6.14 -13.02
C TYR A 232 -3.84 6.37 -14.00
N THR A 233 -3.06 7.44 -13.82
CA THR A 233 -1.87 7.74 -14.63
C THR A 233 -0.58 7.26 -13.97
N LEU A 234 -0.61 6.96 -12.67
CA LEU A 234 0.57 6.53 -11.94
C LEU A 234 1.08 5.19 -12.48
N VAL A 235 2.40 5.09 -12.60
CA VAL A 235 3.04 3.85 -13.06
C VAL A 235 2.90 2.74 -12.01
N ASN A 236 2.80 1.50 -12.47
CA ASN A 236 2.79 0.31 -11.62
C ASN A 236 3.86 -0.65 -12.17
N PHE A 237 4.67 -1.24 -11.30
CA PHE A 237 5.95 -1.89 -11.63
C PHE A 237 6.11 -3.30 -11.08
#